data_AF-A0A4V3SGV8-F1
#
_entry.id   AF-A0A4V3SGV8-F1
#
_cell.length_a   1.000
_cell.length_b   1.000
_cell.length_c   1.000
_cell.angle_alpha   90.00
_cell.angle_beta   90.00
_cell.angle_gamma   90.00
#
_symmetry.space_group_name_H-M   'P 1'
#
loop_
_entity.id
_entity.type
_entity.pdbx_description
1 polymer ?
#
loop_
_entity_poly.entity_id
_entity_poly.type
_entity_poly.pdbx_seq_one_letter_code
_entity_poly.pdbx_strand_id
1 'polypeptide(L)'
;MCIILTFLLYGIMSSLGSEFTVNFVPSSLSIQLGDHKVTNVSFNAPSPERFTFEFTYRDSNGDYVTDTNATAVKPLDPLVVLPGYQGPISVQVVAAHPGRVYLGLNKTQGSTEIPNLDRVVCDVLVMHLQWLDVLQTVVGWMYFVAWTVSFYPQVYLNWRRKSVVGLNLDFLCLNIVGFFVYSIFNLAVYLSPAIRAQYAAIHPIGVIPVMENDIFFSVHAFCISVFTGFQVLIYERAGQRVSKICMGILGLIVAYCIINAILAGASVFTWLTFLYNVSYVKLFITLIKYIPQSRVF
;
A
#
# COMPACT_ATOMS: atom_id res chain seq x y z
N MET A 1 5.67 -13.88 22.28
CA MET A 1 5.03 -15.09 22.83
C MET A 1 3.52 -15.14 22.57
N CYS A 2 2.79 -14.02 22.60
CA CYS A 2 1.34 -14.00 22.30
C CYS A 2 0.97 -14.34 20.85
N ILE A 3 1.73 -13.89 19.84
CA ILE A 3 1.38 -14.11 18.41
C ILE A 3 1.43 -15.60 18.02
N ILE A 4 2.39 -16.34 18.56
CA ILE A 4 2.54 -17.78 18.31
C ILE A 4 1.41 -18.57 18.98
N LEU A 5 0.94 -18.12 20.15
CA LEU A 5 -0.19 -18.72 20.84
C LEU A 5 -1.51 -18.49 20.08
N THR A 6 -1.69 -17.32 19.43
CA THR A 6 -2.87 -17.04 18.60
C THR A 6 -2.91 -17.90 17.34
N PHE A 7 -1.76 -18.14 16.70
CA PHE A 7 -1.66 -19.06 15.55
C PHE A 7 -1.88 -20.53 15.93
N LEU A 8 -1.39 -20.95 17.10
CA LEU A 8 -1.62 -22.31 17.62
C LEU A 8 -3.07 -22.52 18.06
N LEU A 9 -3.72 -21.54 18.70
CA LEU A 9 -5.15 -21.62 19.02
C LEU A 9 -6.03 -21.59 17.75
N TYR A 10 -5.66 -20.81 16.74
CA TYR A 10 -6.35 -20.82 15.44
C TYR A 10 -6.19 -22.16 14.70
N GLY A 11 -4.99 -22.76 14.78
CA GLY A 11 -4.71 -24.08 14.21
C GLY A 11 -5.29 -25.27 14.97
N ILE A 12 -5.64 -25.10 16.27
CA ILE A 12 -6.30 -26.14 17.07
C ILE A 12 -7.83 -26.02 16.97
N MET A 13 -8.39 -24.80 16.86
CA MET A 13 -9.82 -24.59 16.61
C MET A 13 -10.27 -25.04 15.21
N SER A 14 -9.38 -25.12 14.22
CA SER A 14 -9.70 -25.66 12.89
C SER A 14 -9.78 -27.19 12.83
N SER A 15 -9.55 -27.90 13.94
CA SER A 15 -9.67 -29.36 14.02
C SER A 15 -11.05 -29.86 14.50
N LEU A 16 -12.01 -28.96 14.71
CA LEU A 16 -13.38 -29.28 15.10
C LEU A 16 -14.32 -29.02 13.92
N GLY A 17 -14.52 -30.06 13.10
CA GLY A 17 -15.45 -30.08 11.96
C GLY A 17 -14.84 -29.49 10.69
N SER A 18 -14.44 -30.34 9.74
CA SER A 18 -13.97 -29.88 8.43
C SER A 18 -15.14 -29.37 7.60
N GLU A 19 -15.56 -28.12 7.81
CA GLU A 19 -16.56 -27.46 6.98
C GLU A 19 -16.06 -27.38 5.52
N PHE A 20 -16.96 -27.61 4.56
CA PHE A 20 -16.64 -27.54 3.14
C PHE A 20 -16.40 -26.07 2.74
N THR A 21 -15.16 -25.73 2.37
CA THR A 21 -14.75 -24.37 1.98
C THR A 21 -14.25 -24.33 0.54
N VAL A 22 -14.40 -23.15 -0.08
CA VAL A 22 -14.06 -22.86 -1.48
C VAL A 22 -13.07 -21.70 -1.51
N ASN A 23 -12.01 -21.78 -2.30
CA ASN A 23 -11.03 -20.70 -2.46
C ASN A 23 -10.50 -20.58 -3.89
N PHE A 24 -10.18 -19.36 -4.32
CA PHE A 24 -9.45 -19.12 -5.57
C PHE A 24 -7.94 -19.27 -5.39
N VAL A 25 -7.29 -19.98 -6.32
CA VAL A 25 -5.84 -20.20 -6.34
C VAL A 25 -5.31 -19.96 -7.76
N PRO A 26 -4.54 -18.90 -8.03
CA PRO A 26 -4.20 -17.81 -7.10
C PRO A 26 -5.40 -16.89 -6.79
N SER A 27 -5.36 -16.23 -5.64
CA SER A 27 -6.38 -15.27 -5.18
C SER A 27 -6.23 -13.86 -5.80
N SER A 28 -5.21 -13.64 -6.61
CA SER A 28 -5.03 -12.43 -7.39
C SER A 28 -4.43 -12.73 -8.76
N LEU A 29 -4.87 -11.98 -9.77
CA LEU A 29 -4.46 -12.10 -11.16
C LEU A 29 -4.17 -10.72 -11.73
N SER A 30 -3.02 -10.56 -12.37
CA SER A 30 -2.70 -9.39 -13.20
C SER A 30 -2.65 -9.82 -14.65
N ILE A 31 -3.51 -9.26 -15.51
CA ILE A 31 -3.69 -9.69 -16.90
C ILE A 31 -3.47 -8.49 -17.82
N GLN A 32 -2.78 -8.68 -18.94
CA GLN A 32 -2.69 -7.65 -19.98
C GLN A 32 -3.97 -7.64 -20.83
N LEU A 33 -4.38 -6.45 -21.29
CA LEU A 33 -5.55 -6.29 -22.15
C LEU A 33 -5.42 -7.17 -23.40
N GLY A 34 -6.45 -7.98 -23.68
CA GLY A 34 -6.47 -8.94 -24.80
C GLY A 34 -5.89 -10.32 -24.47
N ASP A 35 -5.24 -10.47 -23.32
CA ASP A 35 -4.68 -11.74 -22.86
C ASP A 35 -5.63 -12.48 -21.89
N HIS A 36 -5.26 -13.69 -21.49
CA HIS A 36 -6.00 -14.48 -20.52
C HIS A 36 -5.08 -15.12 -19.48
N LYS A 37 -5.61 -15.36 -18.29
CA LYS A 37 -4.96 -16.16 -17.24
C LYS A 37 -5.94 -17.15 -16.64
N VAL A 38 -5.40 -18.21 -16.06
CA VAL A 38 -6.20 -19.24 -15.39
C VAL A 38 -6.12 -19.03 -13.88
N THR A 39 -7.27 -19.04 -13.22
CA THR A 39 -7.38 -19.24 -11.77
C THR A 39 -8.11 -20.54 -11.49
N ASN A 40 -7.80 -21.19 -10.37
CA ASN A 40 -8.43 -22.44 -9.98
C ASN A 40 -9.39 -22.20 -8.81
N VAL A 41 -10.61 -22.71 -8.92
CA VAL A 41 -11.52 -22.85 -7.79
C VAL A 41 -11.18 -24.15 -7.07
N SER A 42 -10.63 -24.04 -5.88
CA SER A 42 -10.16 -25.16 -5.05
C SER A 42 -11.12 -25.43 -3.89
N PHE A 43 -11.25 -26.71 -3.54
CA PHE A 43 -12.13 -27.18 -2.47
C PHE A 43 -11.30 -27.90 -1.40
N ASN A 44 -11.55 -27.61 -0.12
CA ASN A 44 -10.80 -28.21 0.99
C ASN A 44 -11.23 -29.67 1.28
N ALA A 45 -12.45 -30.05 0.91
CA ALA A 45 -13.02 -31.37 1.12
C ALA A 45 -13.80 -31.83 -0.13
N PRO A 46 -14.11 -33.13 -0.27
CA PRO A 46 -15.02 -33.60 -1.30
C PRO A 46 -16.36 -32.89 -1.23
N SER A 47 -16.92 -32.57 -2.39
CA SER A 47 -18.20 -31.89 -2.48
C SER A 47 -19.32 -32.74 -1.87
N PRO A 48 -20.04 -32.29 -0.82
CA PRO A 48 -21.10 -33.07 -0.18
C PRO A 48 -22.31 -33.34 -1.09
N GLU A 49 -22.58 -32.45 -2.05
CA GLU A 49 -23.71 -32.53 -2.97
C GLU A 49 -23.36 -31.85 -4.29
N ARG A 50 -24.33 -31.71 -5.19
CA ARG A 50 -24.14 -30.96 -6.42
C ARG A 50 -24.26 -29.46 -6.13
N PHE A 51 -23.21 -28.70 -6.42
CA PHE A 51 -23.26 -27.23 -6.39
C PHE A 51 -23.24 -26.65 -7.80
N THR A 52 -23.95 -25.54 -7.96
CA THR A 52 -23.81 -24.64 -9.10
C THR A 52 -23.46 -23.27 -8.57
N PHE A 53 -22.33 -22.73 -9.01
CA PHE A 53 -21.83 -21.41 -8.65
C PHE A 53 -21.91 -20.48 -9.85
N GLU A 54 -22.49 -19.29 -9.65
CA GLU A 54 -22.40 -18.19 -10.60
C GLU A 54 -21.28 -17.24 -10.17
N PHE A 55 -20.54 -16.73 -11.16
CA PHE A 55 -19.51 -15.73 -10.92
C PHE A 55 -20.17 -14.37 -10.68
N THR A 56 -19.82 -13.75 -9.56
CA THR A 56 -20.21 -12.38 -9.25
C THR A 56 -19.05 -11.44 -9.47
N TYR A 57 -19.33 -10.24 -9.95
CA TYR A 57 -18.32 -9.22 -10.22
C TYR A 57 -18.56 -8.06 -9.26
N ARG A 58 -17.53 -7.66 -8.51
CA ARG A 58 -17.59 -6.49 -7.65
C ARG A 58 -16.60 -5.43 -8.09
N ASP A 59 -16.98 -4.18 -7.96
CA ASP A 59 -16.12 -3.03 -8.27
C ASP A 59 -15.13 -2.73 -7.13
N SER A 60 -14.34 -1.67 -7.26
CA SER A 60 -13.39 -1.21 -6.23
C SER A 60 -14.02 -0.91 -4.87
N ASN A 61 -15.32 -0.57 -4.85
CA ASN A 61 -16.08 -0.23 -3.66
C ASN A 61 -16.69 -1.46 -2.99
N GLY A 62 -16.64 -2.62 -3.66
CA GLY A 62 -17.26 -3.86 -3.21
C GLY A 62 -18.71 -4.01 -3.66
N ASP A 63 -19.21 -3.09 -4.49
CA ASP A 63 -20.57 -3.14 -5.02
C ASP A 63 -20.64 -4.12 -6.19
N TYR A 64 -21.75 -4.86 -6.27
CA TYR A 64 -21.98 -5.82 -7.35
C TYR A 64 -22.25 -5.09 -8.67
N VAL A 65 -21.48 -5.44 -9.70
CA VAL A 65 -21.64 -4.90 -11.05
C VAL A 65 -22.69 -5.72 -11.79
N THR A 66 -23.78 -5.07 -12.20
CA THR A 66 -24.89 -5.71 -12.91
C THR A 66 -24.65 -5.83 -14.41
N ASP A 67 -23.93 -4.87 -15.01
CA ASP A 67 -23.52 -4.93 -16.42
C ASP A 67 -22.18 -5.68 -16.55
N THR A 68 -22.27 -7.00 -16.74
CA THR A 68 -21.11 -7.88 -16.87
C THR A 68 -20.29 -7.59 -18.14
N ASN A 69 -20.89 -6.99 -19.18
CA ASN A 69 -20.19 -6.66 -20.43
C ASN A 69 -19.28 -5.43 -20.29
N ALA A 70 -19.57 -4.55 -19.32
CA ALA A 70 -18.74 -3.38 -19.01
C ALA A 70 -17.60 -3.68 -18.03
N THR A 71 -17.50 -4.92 -17.52
CA THR A 71 -16.48 -5.28 -16.52
C THR A 71 -15.09 -5.45 -17.15
N ALA A 72 -14.05 -5.40 -16.30
CA ALA A 72 -12.66 -5.53 -16.75
C ALA A 72 -12.37 -6.89 -17.41
N VAL A 73 -13.16 -7.92 -17.13
CA VAL A 73 -13.00 -9.27 -17.66
C VAL A 73 -14.25 -9.72 -18.41
N LYS A 74 -14.12 -10.66 -19.33
CA LYS A 74 -15.30 -11.22 -19.99
C LYS A 74 -16.16 -12.02 -18.99
N PRO A 75 -17.49 -12.07 -19.17
CA PRO A 75 -18.36 -12.92 -18.37
C PRO A 75 -17.90 -14.39 -18.41
N LEU A 76 -17.84 -15.00 -17.24
CA LEU A 76 -17.48 -16.41 -17.02
C LEU A 76 -18.73 -17.27 -16.94
N ASP A 77 -18.64 -18.48 -17.49
CA ASP A 77 -19.71 -19.47 -17.43
C ASP A 77 -19.90 -20.02 -16.01
N PRO A 78 -21.13 -20.41 -15.61
CA PRO A 78 -21.38 -21.00 -14.30
C PRO A 78 -20.56 -22.28 -14.06
N LEU A 79 -20.08 -22.42 -12.83
CA LEU A 79 -19.28 -23.55 -12.40
C LEU A 79 -20.17 -24.63 -11.76
N VAL A 80 -20.18 -25.83 -12.32
CA VAL A 80 -20.91 -26.98 -11.78
C VAL A 80 -19.95 -27.95 -11.10
N VAL A 81 -20.20 -28.25 -9.82
CA VAL A 81 -19.41 -29.19 -9.02
C VAL A 81 -20.28 -30.41 -8.72
N LEU A 82 -19.77 -31.61 -9.06
CA LEU A 82 -20.47 -32.86 -8.84
C LEU A 82 -20.27 -33.38 -7.41
N PRO A 83 -21.23 -34.14 -6.85
CA PRO A 83 -21.06 -34.78 -5.55
C PRO A 83 -19.81 -35.66 -5.51
N GLY A 84 -19.07 -35.61 -4.42
CA GLY A 84 -17.82 -36.35 -4.20
C GLY A 84 -16.61 -35.79 -4.95
N TYR A 85 -16.76 -34.73 -5.75
CA TYR A 85 -15.63 -34.12 -6.45
C TYR A 85 -14.67 -33.45 -5.47
N GLN A 86 -13.37 -33.74 -5.60
CA GLN A 86 -12.30 -33.13 -4.84
C GLN A 86 -11.14 -32.83 -5.79
N GLY A 87 -10.94 -31.56 -6.12
CA GLY A 87 -9.88 -31.12 -7.03
C GLY A 87 -10.02 -29.66 -7.42
N PRO A 88 -8.97 -29.02 -7.96
CA PRO A 88 -9.09 -27.67 -8.50
C PRO A 88 -9.84 -27.69 -9.84
N ILE A 89 -10.80 -26.78 -10.01
CA ILE A 89 -11.43 -26.53 -11.32
C ILE A 89 -10.85 -25.26 -11.92
N SER A 90 -10.26 -25.38 -13.10
CA SER A 90 -9.63 -24.27 -13.82
C SER A 90 -10.66 -23.38 -14.50
N VAL A 91 -10.53 -22.08 -14.27
CA VAL A 91 -11.38 -21.01 -14.81
C VAL A 91 -10.49 -20.07 -15.60
N GLN A 92 -10.78 -19.92 -16.89
CA GLN A 92 -10.02 -19.02 -17.78
C GLN A 92 -10.62 -17.62 -17.73
N VAL A 93 -9.87 -16.69 -17.14
CA VAL A 93 -10.24 -15.28 -17.01
C VAL A 93 -9.63 -14.51 -18.19
N VAL A 94 -10.48 -13.92 -19.03
CA VAL A 94 -10.07 -13.19 -20.24
C VAL A 94 -10.23 -11.69 -20.00
N ALA A 95 -9.18 -10.91 -20.24
CA ALA A 95 -9.21 -9.46 -20.12
C ALA A 95 -10.08 -8.81 -21.23
N ALA A 96 -11.00 -7.95 -20.84
CA ALA A 96 -11.91 -7.22 -21.74
C ALA A 96 -11.65 -5.71 -21.73
N HIS A 97 -11.62 -5.11 -20.54
CA HIS A 97 -11.41 -3.69 -20.34
C HIS A 97 -10.34 -3.42 -19.27
N PRO A 98 -9.53 -2.36 -19.40
CA PRO A 98 -8.60 -1.95 -18.36
C PRO A 98 -9.34 -1.56 -17.08
N GLY A 99 -8.85 -2.01 -15.94
CA GLY A 99 -9.49 -1.75 -14.66
C GLY A 99 -9.27 -2.88 -13.67
N ARG A 100 -9.88 -2.75 -12.49
CA ARG A 100 -9.80 -3.75 -11.43
C ARG A 100 -11.20 -4.27 -11.15
N VAL A 101 -11.33 -5.58 -11.01
CA VAL A 101 -12.60 -6.26 -10.71
C VAL A 101 -12.32 -7.38 -9.72
N TYR A 102 -13.22 -7.53 -8.76
CA TYR A 102 -13.19 -8.59 -7.77
C TYR A 102 -14.15 -9.69 -8.19
N LEU A 103 -13.61 -10.85 -8.55
CA LEU A 103 -14.40 -12.03 -8.90
C LEU A 103 -14.78 -12.78 -7.63
N GLY A 104 -16.08 -12.95 -7.40
CA GLY A 104 -16.62 -13.78 -6.33
C GLY A 104 -17.43 -14.95 -6.88
N LEU A 105 -17.97 -15.76 -5.97
CA LEU A 105 -18.87 -16.86 -6.27
C LEU A 105 -20.17 -16.66 -5.49
N ASN A 106 -21.29 -16.88 -6.17
CA ASN A 106 -22.59 -17.01 -5.54
C ASN A 106 -23.15 -18.41 -5.79
N LYS A 107 -23.70 -19.04 -4.76
CA LYS A 107 -24.27 -20.39 -4.85
C LYS A 107 -25.73 -20.29 -5.30
N THR A 108 -26.06 -20.82 -6.49
CA THR A 108 -27.44 -20.87 -6.99
C THR A 108 -28.12 -22.22 -6.76
N GLN A 109 -27.34 -23.29 -6.58
CA GLN A 109 -27.84 -24.64 -6.30
C GLN A 109 -26.99 -25.33 -5.23
N GLY A 110 -27.65 -26.06 -4.32
CA GLY A 110 -27.04 -26.79 -3.19
C GLY A 110 -27.59 -26.33 -1.84
N SER A 111 -27.96 -27.27 -0.98
CA SER A 111 -28.60 -27.02 0.31
C SER A 111 -27.62 -26.67 1.44
N THR A 112 -26.41 -27.23 1.40
CA THR A 112 -25.33 -27.05 2.37
C THR A 112 -24.84 -25.60 2.33
N GLU A 113 -24.85 -24.93 3.47
CA GLU A 113 -24.25 -23.61 3.60
C GLU A 113 -22.72 -23.70 3.50
N ILE A 114 -22.14 -22.80 2.71
CA ILE A 114 -20.70 -22.69 2.54
C ILE A 114 -20.26 -21.48 3.36
N PRO A 115 -19.53 -21.68 4.47
CA PRO A 115 -19.14 -20.59 5.34
C PRO A 115 -18.22 -19.63 4.59
N ASN A 116 -18.42 -18.33 4.80
CA ASN A 116 -17.61 -17.25 4.23
C ASN A 116 -17.55 -17.18 2.70
N LEU A 117 -18.48 -17.80 1.96
CA LEU A 117 -18.50 -17.76 0.49
C LEU A 117 -18.48 -16.32 -0.05
N ASP A 118 -19.18 -15.39 0.60
CA ASP A 118 -19.21 -13.97 0.20
C ASP A 118 -17.86 -13.26 0.30
N ARG A 119 -16.93 -13.81 1.09
CA ARG A 119 -15.57 -13.28 1.28
C ARG A 119 -14.55 -13.89 0.32
N VAL A 120 -14.93 -14.97 -0.38
CA VAL A 120 -14.07 -15.63 -1.36
C VAL A 120 -14.02 -14.76 -2.60
N VAL A 121 -12.87 -14.14 -2.82
CA VAL A 121 -12.67 -13.18 -3.91
C VAL A 121 -11.33 -13.43 -4.58
N CYS A 122 -11.32 -13.43 -5.92
CA CYS A 122 -10.12 -13.30 -6.73
C CYS A 122 -10.01 -11.87 -7.25
N ASP A 123 -8.95 -11.17 -6.86
CA ASP A 123 -8.65 -9.81 -7.33
C ASP A 123 -8.06 -9.86 -8.73
N VAL A 124 -8.76 -9.31 -9.73
CA VAL A 124 -8.29 -9.26 -11.11
C VAL A 124 -8.00 -7.84 -11.53
N LEU A 125 -6.72 -7.57 -11.82
CA LEU A 125 -6.24 -6.30 -12.35
C LEU A 125 -5.91 -6.46 -13.83
N VAL A 126 -6.63 -5.75 -14.69
CA VAL A 126 -6.41 -5.71 -16.13
C VAL A 126 -5.64 -4.43 -16.49
N MET A 127 -4.43 -4.61 -17.05
CA MET A 127 -3.54 -3.53 -17.43
C MET A 127 -3.40 -3.43 -18.95
N HIS A 128 -3.19 -2.24 -19.49
CA HIS A 128 -2.89 -2.09 -20.92
C HIS A 128 -1.53 -2.70 -21.29
N LEU A 129 -0.50 -2.43 -20.48
CA LEU A 129 0.89 -2.76 -20.78
C LEU A 129 1.57 -3.29 -19.51
N GLN A 130 1.77 -4.60 -19.43
CA GLN A 130 2.38 -5.23 -18.25
C GLN A 130 3.85 -4.81 -18.05
N TRP A 131 4.58 -4.51 -19.13
CA TRP A 131 5.98 -4.11 -19.04
C TRP A 131 6.19 -2.76 -18.32
N LEU A 132 5.19 -1.87 -18.34
CA LEU A 132 5.27 -0.59 -17.63
C LEU A 132 5.29 -0.78 -16.10
N ASP A 133 4.53 -1.75 -15.60
CA ASP A 133 4.49 -2.09 -14.17
C ASP A 133 5.83 -2.68 -13.69
N VAL A 134 6.40 -3.57 -14.50
CA VAL A 134 7.76 -4.10 -14.27
C VAL A 134 8.80 -2.98 -14.30
N LEU A 135 8.74 -2.09 -15.31
CA LEU A 135 9.65 -0.95 -15.41
C LEU A 135 9.53 -0.04 -14.20
N GLN A 136 8.31 0.30 -13.77
CA GLN A 136 8.05 1.14 -12.61
C GLN A 136 8.67 0.54 -11.34
N THR A 137 8.50 -0.78 -11.14
CA THR A 137 9.07 -1.50 -10.00
C THR A 137 10.61 -1.45 -10.04
N VAL A 138 11.23 -1.75 -11.18
CA VAL A 138 12.68 -1.76 -11.34
C VAL A 138 13.28 -0.36 -11.11
N VAL A 139 12.68 0.67 -11.71
CA VAL A 139 13.11 2.07 -11.52
C VAL A 139 12.95 2.50 -10.07
N GLY A 140 11.87 2.11 -9.40
CA GLY A 140 11.63 2.41 -7.99
C GLY A 140 12.72 1.85 -7.07
N TRP A 141 13.12 0.59 -7.27
CA TRP A 141 14.20 -0.02 -6.47
C TRP A 141 15.59 0.56 -6.80
N MET A 142 15.88 0.84 -8.08
CA MET A 142 17.13 1.53 -8.45
C MET A 142 17.21 2.93 -7.80
N TYR A 143 16.12 3.68 -7.82
CA TYR A 143 16.01 4.98 -7.15
C TYR A 143 16.29 4.84 -5.64
N PHE A 144 15.66 3.88 -4.96
CA PHE A 144 15.91 3.62 -3.53
C PHE A 144 17.39 3.37 -3.24
N VAL A 145 18.04 2.50 -4.02
CA VAL A 145 19.47 2.18 -3.85
C VAL A 145 20.34 3.42 -4.08
N ALA A 146 20.11 4.17 -5.16
CA ALA A 146 20.88 5.35 -5.49
C ALA A 146 20.81 6.41 -4.37
N TRP A 147 19.61 6.69 -3.85
CA TRP A 147 19.46 7.62 -2.73
C TRP A 147 20.08 7.08 -1.46
N THR A 148 19.91 5.79 -1.17
CA THR A 148 20.50 5.14 0.00
C THR A 148 22.02 5.34 -0.02
N VAL A 149 22.69 4.98 -1.11
CA VAL A 149 24.14 5.18 -1.26
C VAL A 149 24.54 6.64 -1.08
N SER A 150 23.72 7.60 -1.52
CA SER A 150 24.00 9.04 -1.36
C SER A 150 24.02 9.52 0.10
N PHE A 151 23.31 8.87 1.02
CA PHE A 151 23.19 9.34 2.40
C PHE A 151 24.36 8.90 3.31
N TYR A 152 24.94 7.73 3.06
CA TYR A 152 25.97 7.14 3.93
C TYR A 152 27.30 7.92 3.98
N PRO A 153 27.81 8.55 2.90
CA PRO A 153 29.05 9.30 2.95
C PRO A 153 29.06 10.38 4.03
N GLN A 154 27.96 11.12 4.19
CA GLN A 154 27.86 12.16 5.22
C GLN A 154 27.90 11.55 6.62
N VAL A 155 27.16 10.47 6.86
CA VAL A 155 27.13 9.75 8.14
C VAL A 155 28.53 9.23 8.51
N TYR A 156 29.22 8.64 7.54
CA TYR A 156 30.57 8.12 7.69
C TYR A 156 31.57 9.24 7.98
N LEU A 157 31.51 10.35 7.26
CA LEU A 157 32.38 11.50 7.48
C LEU A 157 32.20 12.09 8.89
N ASN A 158 30.96 12.25 9.35
CA ASN A 158 30.67 12.71 10.70
C ASN A 158 31.27 11.77 11.75
N TRP A 159 31.12 10.45 11.58
CA TRP A 159 31.68 9.45 12.49
C TRP A 159 33.21 9.42 12.48
N ARG A 160 33.84 9.56 11.31
CA ARG A 160 35.30 9.53 11.13
C ARG A 160 35.98 10.79 11.64
N ARG A 161 35.35 11.96 11.46
CA ARG A 161 35.88 13.25 11.93
C ARG A 161 35.49 13.58 13.37
N LYS A 162 34.50 12.88 13.94
CA LYS A 162 33.88 13.22 15.23
C LYS A 162 33.43 14.68 15.30
N SER A 163 33.06 15.22 14.14
CA SER A 163 32.67 16.62 13.96
C SER A 163 31.62 16.69 12.86
N VAL A 164 30.63 17.56 13.06
CA VAL A 164 29.58 17.87 12.07
C VAL A 164 29.81 19.24 11.41
N VAL A 165 31.01 19.82 11.58
CA VAL A 165 31.34 21.11 10.98
C VAL A 165 31.29 21.01 9.46
N GLY A 166 30.45 21.86 8.86
CA GLY A 166 30.16 21.86 7.42
C GLY A 166 28.84 21.19 7.04
N LEU A 167 28.18 20.48 7.97
CA LEU A 167 26.81 20.01 7.77
C LEU A 167 25.84 21.19 7.90
N ASN A 168 24.92 21.33 6.95
CA ASN A 168 23.85 22.31 7.06
C ASN A 168 22.76 21.80 8.01
N LEU A 169 22.70 22.38 9.22
CA LEU A 169 21.76 21.99 10.26
C LEU A 169 20.30 22.28 9.88
N ASP A 170 20.04 23.37 9.16
CA ASP A 170 18.68 23.70 8.67
C ASP A 170 18.18 22.63 7.71
N PHE A 171 19.03 22.21 6.77
CA PHE A 171 18.72 21.16 5.81
C PHE A 171 18.44 19.82 6.50
N LEU A 172 19.19 19.51 7.57
CA LEU A 172 18.97 18.30 8.37
C LEU A 172 17.62 18.34 9.10
N CYS A 173 17.29 19.43 9.80
CA CYS A 173 16.02 19.56 10.52
C CYS A 173 14.82 19.47 9.56
N LEU A 174 14.91 20.15 8.41
CA LEU A 174 13.90 20.06 7.35
C LEU A 174 13.77 18.64 6.79
N ASN A 175 14.88 17.91 6.61
CA ASN A 175 14.85 16.52 6.17
C ASN A 175 14.18 15.60 7.18
N ILE A 176 14.49 15.73 8.47
CA ILE A 176 13.87 14.91 9.53
C ILE A 176 12.35 15.07 9.47
N VAL A 177 11.84 16.31 9.47
CA VAL A 177 10.39 16.55 9.40
C VAL A 177 9.80 16.09 8.08
N GLY A 178 10.46 16.41 6.95
CA GLY A 178 9.99 16.01 5.63
C GLY A 178 9.89 14.49 5.45
N PHE A 179 10.94 13.74 5.83
CA PHE A 179 10.91 12.28 5.74
C PHE A 179 9.97 11.65 6.77
N PHE A 180 9.78 12.26 7.94
CA PHE A 180 8.78 11.82 8.90
C PHE A 180 7.36 11.88 8.33
N VAL A 181 6.95 13.05 7.81
CA VAL A 181 5.61 13.22 7.23
C VAL A 181 5.40 12.35 5.99
N TYR A 182 6.44 12.18 5.18
CA TYR A 182 6.40 11.30 4.00
C TYR A 182 6.29 9.82 4.39
N SER A 183 7.00 9.39 5.44
CA SER A 183 6.88 8.02 5.96
C SER A 183 5.48 7.75 6.50
N ILE A 184 4.90 8.69 7.25
CA ILE A 184 3.52 8.58 7.74
C ILE A 184 2.55 8.44 6.57
N PHE A 185 2.68 9.27 5.54
CA PHE A 185 1.84 9.20 4.35
C PHE A 185 1.90 7.83 3.69
N ASN A 186 3.10 7.37 3.34
CA ASN A 186 3.28 6.10 2.63
C ASN A 186 2.80 4.91 3.47
N LEU A 187 3.14 4.87 4.76
CA LEU A 187 2.70 3.79 5.66
C LEU A 187 1.18 3.79 5.84
N ALA A 188 0.56 4.95 6.06
CA ALA A 188 -0.88 5.04 6.29
C ALA A 188 -1.68 4.64 5.05
N VAL A 189 -1.28 5.10 3.86
CA VAL A 189 -1.95 4.76 2.60
C VAL A 189 -1.76 3.28 2.24
N TYR A 190 -0.59 2.71 2.51
CA TYR A 190 -0.32 1.30 2.19
C TYR A 190 -0.97 0.33 3.19
N LEU A 191 -0.84 0.59 4.49
CA LEU A 191 -1.25 -0.35 5.55
C LEU A 191 -2.71 -0.21 5.97
N SER A 192 -3.30 0.99 5.94
CA SER A 192 -4.63 1.21 6.53
C SER A 192 -5.76 0.87 5.55
N PRO A 193 -6.60 -0.15 5.84
CA PRO A 193 -7.74 -0.47 4.99
C PRO A 193 -8.75 0.70 4.91
N ALA A 194 -8.90 1.45 6.01
CA ALA A 194 -9.82 2.59 6.07
C ALA A 194 -9.38 3.73 5.14
N ILE A 195 -8.07 4.02 5.08
CA ILE A 195 -7.53 5.05 4.17
C ILE A 195 -7.64 4.59 2.71
N ARG A 196 -7.39 3.30 2.44
CA ARG A 196 -7.54 2.72 1.11
C ARG A 196 -8.99 2.76 0.64
N ALA A 197 -9.95 2.51 1.53
CA ALA A 197 -11.37 2.63 1.23
C ALA A 197 -11.76 4.09 0.91
N GLN A 198 -11.26 5.06 1.70
CA GLN A 198 -11.45 6.50 1.40
C GLN A 198 -10.84 6.89 0.06
N TYR A 199 -9.69 6.32 -0.31
CA TYR A 199 -9.04 6.58 -1.59
C TYR A 199 -9.84 5.99 -2.76
N ALA A 200 -10.29 4.75 -2.64
CA ALA A 200 -11.10 4.07 -3.65
C ALA A 200 -12.43 4.81 -3.91
N ALA A 201 -13.06 5.34 -2.86
CA ALA A 201 -14.29 6.12 -2.99
C ALA A 201 -14.12 7.40 -3.84
N ILE A 202 -12.93 8.01 -3.83
CA ILE A 202 -12.62 9.22 -4.63
C ILE A 202 -12.05 8.84 -6.01
N HIS A 203 -11.37 7.71 -6.10
CA HIS A 203 -10.70 7.22 -7.30
C HIS A 203 -11.09 5.76 -7.58
N PRO A 204 -12.29 5.48 -8.12
CA PRO A 204 -12.79 4.12 -8.30
C PRO A 204 -11.95 3.28 -9.28
N ILE A 205 -11.30 3.92 -10.24
CA ILE A 205 -10.38 3.27 -11.21
C ILE A 205 -8.91 3.48 -10.79
N GLY A 206 -8.67 4.18 -9.68
CA GLY A 206 -7.33 4.54 -9.22
C GLY A 206 -6.60 3.37 -8.60
N VAL A 207 -5.36 3.16 -9.03
CA VAL A 207 -4.41 2.33 -8.29
C VAL A 207 -3.86 3.11 -7.11
N ILE A 208 -3.59 2.43 -6.01
CA ILE A 208 -2.99 3.07 -4.84
C ILE A 208 -1.62 3.63 -5.27
N PRO A 209 -1.37 4.94 -5.06
CA PRO A 209 -0.22 5.63 -5.65
C PRO A 209 1.08 5.42 -4.86
N VAL A 210 1.11 4.45 -3.96
CA VAL A 210 2.25 4.17 -3.06
C VAL A 210 2.72 2.75 -3.31
N MET A 211 4.00 2.62 -3.63
CA MET A 211 4.67 1.34 -3.80
C MET A 211 5.54 0.97 -2.60
N GLU A 212 5.95 -0.29 -2.52
CA GLU A 212 6.79 -0.79 -1.43
C GLU A 212 8.12 -0.04 -1.34
N ASN A 213 8.76 0.21 -2.48
CA ASN A 213 10.01 0.97 -2.56
C ASN A 213 9.88 2.39 -1.97
N ASP A 214 8.72 3.04 -2.06
CA ASP A 214 8.50 4.37 -1.49
C ASP A 214 8.49 4.33 0.05
N ILE A 215 7.94 3.25 0.62
CA ILE A 215 7.94 3.00 2.06
C ILE A 215 9.36 2.75 2.53
N PHE A 216 10.09 1.84 1.87
CA PHE A 216 11.49 1.54 2.22
C PHE A 216 12.35 2.81 2.15
N PHE A 217 12.22 3.59 1.07
CA PHE A 217 12.94 4.84 0.90
C PHE A 217 12.62 5.85 1.99
N SER A 218 11.33 6.15 2.20
CA SER A 218 10.91 7.19 3.15
C SER A 218 11.32 6.88 4.59
N VAL A 219 11.08 5.65 5.04
CA VAL A 219 11.44 5.19 6.40
C VAL A 219 12.95 5.15 6.56
N HIS A 220 13.69 4.61 5.60
CA HIS A 220 15.15 4.56 5.65
C HIS A 220 15.76 5.97 5.72
N ALA A 221 15.31 6.88 4.86
CA ALA A 221 15.78 8.26 4.84
C ALA A 221 15.45 9.01 6.14
N PHE A 222 14.29 8.74 6.74
CA PHE A 222 13.94 9.27 8.07
C PHE A 222 14.90 8.75 9.14
N CYS A 223 15.13 7.43 9.20
CA CYS A 223 16.04 6.81 10.17
C CYS A 223 17.47 7.36 10.05
N ILE A 224 18.01 7.48 8.83
CA ILE A 224 19.35 8.06 8.63
C ILE A 224 19.39 9.54 9.00
N SER A 225 18.35 10.30 8.68
CA SER A 225 18.28 11.73 9.06
C SER A 225 18.25 11.89 10.58
N VAL A 226 17.48 11.07 11.28
CA VAL A 226 17.45 11.03 12.75
C VAL A 226 18.81 10.60 13.31
N PHE A 227 19.45 9.58 12.74
CA PHE A 227 20.80 9.17 13.13
C PHE A 227 21.82 10.30 12.97
N THR A 228 21.76 11.02 11.86
CA THR A 228 22.59 12.21 11.62
C THR A 228 22.25 13.32 12.61
N GLY A 229 20.98 13.48 12.98
CA GLY A 229 20.52 14.34 14.07
C GLY A 229 21.18 14.00 15.40
N PHE A 230 21.26 12.72 15.76
CA PHE A 230 21.99 12.28 16.94
C PHE A 230 23.49 12.61 16.86
N GLN A 231 24.13 12.45 15.69
CA GLN A 231 25.52 12.87 15.51
C GLN A 231 25.72 14.36 15.77
N VAL A 232 24.77 15.23 15.39
CA VAL A 232 24.82 16.68 15.66
C VAL A 232 24.73 17.00 17.15
N LEU A 233 24.05 16.17 17.94
CA LEU A 233 23.95 16.37 19.39
C LEU A 233 25.23 15.98 20.14
N ILE A 234 26.01 15.04 19.59
CA ILE A 234 27.18 14.44 20.27
C ILE A 234 28.50 15.05 19.78
N TYR A 235 28.61 15.36 18.49
CA TYR A 235 29.86 15.78 17.86
C TYR A 235 30.07 17.29 17.84
N GLU A 236 31.35 17.67 17.68
CA GLU A 236 31.75 19.08 17.64
C GLU A 236 31.11 19.79 16.45
N ARG A 237 30.45 20.92 16.73
CA ARG A 237 29.68 21.71 15.75
C ARG A 237 30.20 23.15 15.59
N ALA A 238 31.31 23.51 16.23
CA ALA A 238 31.96 24.83 16.13
C ALA A 238 30.99 26.01 16.30
N GLY A 239 30.02 25.88 17.22
CA GLY A 239 29.01 26.90 17.47
C GLY A 239 27.91 27.05 16.42
N GLN A 240 27.86 26.22 15.37
CA GLN A 240 26.78 26.21 14.39
C GLN A 240 25.42 25.97 15.06
N ARG A 241 24.42 26.76 14.67
CA ARG A 241 23.04 26.67 15.17
C ARG A 241 22.08 26.66 13.99
N VAL A 242 20.90 26.11 14.23
CA VAL A 242 19.77 26.20 13.29
C VAL A 242 19.35 27.67 13.17
N SER A 243 19.12 28.14 11.96
CA SER A 243 18.67 29.50 11.69
C SER A 243 17.33 29.77 12.36
N LYS A 244 17.15 30.98 12.90
CA LYS A 244 15.87 31.41 13.48
C LYS A 244 14.74 31.37 12.45
N ILE A 245 15.04 31.63 11.18
CA ILE A 245 14.08 31.52 10.08
C ILE A 245 13.65 30.05 9.91
N CYS A 246 14.62 29.12 9.86
CA CYS A 246 14.32 27.69 9.79
C CYS A 246 13.49 27.23 10.98
N MET A 247 13.82 27.66 12.20
CA MET A 247 13.02 27.36 13.39
C MET A 247 11.59 27.91 13.29
N GLY A 248 11.41 29.12 12.78
CA GLY A 248 10.09 29.70 12.51
C GLY A 248 9.29 28.90 11.50
N ILE A 249 9.90 28.51 10.37
CA ILE A 249 9.28 27.66 9.34
C ILE A 249 8.87 26.31 9.93
N LEU A 250 9.76 25.66 10.70
CA LEU A 250 9.45 24.39 11.37
C LEU A 250 8.30 24.54 12.37
N GLY A 251 8.26 25.62 13.14
CA GLY A 251 7.16 25.93 14.05
C GLY A 251 5.82 26.06 13.32
N LEU A 252 5.80 26.77 12.18
CA LEU A 252 4.60 26.91 11.34
C LEU A 252 4.17 25.57 10.74
N ILE A 253 5.12 24.75 10.28
CA ILE A 253 4.84 23.41 9.75
C ILE A 253 4.22 22.53 10.84
N VAL A 254 4.79 22.51 12.04
CA VAL A 254 4.26 21.73 13.16
C VAL A 254 2.86 22.21 13.53
N ALA A 255 2.64 23.52 13.63
CA ALA A 255 1.31 24.09 13.88
C ALA A 255 0.30 23.68 12.79
N TYR A 256 0.68 23.77 11.51
CA TYR A 256 -0.15 23.34 10.38
C TYR A 256 -0.51 21.86 10.47
N CYS A 257 0.45 20.98 10.77
CA CYS A 257 0.19 19.56 10.96
C CYS A 257 -0.75 19.28 12.14
N ILE A 258 -0.57 19.97 13.27
CA ILE A 258 -1.43 19.83 14.46
C ILE A 258 -2.86 20.29 14.15
N ILE A 259 -3.03 21.45 13.52
CA ILE A 259 -4.35 21.96 13.12
C ILE A 259 -5.05 20.96 12.20
N ASN A 260 -4.35 20.46 11.17
CA ASN A 260 -4.92 19.45 10.27
C ASN A 260 -5.30 18.15 11.00
N ALA A 261 -4.49 17.71 11.97
CA ALA A 261 -4.79 16.51 12.77
C ALA A 261 -6.04 16.71 13.65
N ILE A 262 -6.18 17.89 14.26
CA ILE A 262 -7.37 18.24 15.06
C ILE A 262 -8.62 18.28 14.17
N LEU A 263 -8.54 18.90 12.99
CA LEU A 263 -9.67 18.97 12.05
C LEU A 263 -10.09 17.58 11.54
N ALA A 264 -9.13 16.69 11.27
CA ALA A 264 -9.41 15.30 10.92
C ALA A 264 -10.05 14.53 12.09
N GLY A 265 -9.52 14.68 13.30
CA GLY A 265 -10.07 14.07 14.51
C GLY A 265 -11.47 14.58 14.85
N ALA A 266 -11.75 15.85 14.58
CA ALA A 266 -13.07 16.47 14.70
C ALA A 266 -14.01 16.12 13.53
N SER A 267 -13.59 15.26 12.61
CA SER A 267 -14.37 14.83 11.44
C SER A 267 -14.80 15.98 10.50
N VAL A 268 -14.05 17.09 10.50
CA VAL A 268 -14.26 18.21 9.55
C VAL A 268 -13.89 17.77 8.13
N PHE A 269 -12.84 16.95 8.00
CA PHE A 269 -12.47 16.27 6.77
C PHE A 269 -11.92 14.87 7.08
N THR A 270 -11.76 14.05 6.04
CA THR A 270 -11.30 12.66 6.17
C THR A 270 -9.82 12.55 6.54
N TRP A 271 -9.43 11.41 7.13
CA TRP A 271 -8.02 11.12 7.39
C TRP A 271 -7.19 11.04 6.11
N LEU A 272 -7.77 10.68 4.96
CA LEU A 272 -7.07 10.78 3.68
C LEU A 272 -6.75 12.23 3.29
N THR A 273 -7.70 13.16 3.50
CA THR A 273 -7.45 14.61 3.28
C THR A 273 -6.34 15.14 4.19
N PHE A 274 -6.32 14.71 5.47
CA PHE A 274 -5.20 14.99 6.38
C PHE A 274 -3.87 14.53 5.80
N LEU A 275 -3.80 13.28 5.34
CA LEU A 275 -2.58 12.70 4.79
C LEU A 275 -2.10 13.45 3.53
N TYR A 276 -3.00 13.87 2.65
CA TYR A 276 -2.63 14.73 1.51
C TYR A 276 -2.08 16.08 1.96
N ASN A 277 -2.75 16.77 2.89
CA ASN A 277 -2.29 18.05 3.43
C ASN A 277 -0.89 17.93 4.06
N VAL A 278 -0.67 16.88 4.84
CA VAL A 278 0.63 16.60 5.46
C VAL A 278 1.69 16.19 4.43
N SER A 279 1.32 15.50 3.34
CA SER A 279 2.23 15.17 2.26
C SER A 279 2.72 16.42 1.49
N TYR A 280 1.88 17.45 1.35
CA TYR A 280 2.28 18.72 0.72
C TYR A 280 3.39 19.43 1.50
N VAL A 281 3.50 19.20 2.81
CA VAL A 281 4.62 19.70 3.61
C VAL A 281 5.95 19.17 3.07
N LYS A 282 6.03 17.89 2.68
CA LYS A 282 7.25 17.32 2.08
C LYS A 282 7.61 18.04 0.76
N LEU A 283 6.62 18.31 -0.07
CA LEU A 283 6.82 19.04 -1.34
C LEU A 283 7.30 20.47 -1.08
N PHE A 284 6.67 21.17 -0.14
CA PHE A 284 7.07 22.51 0.28
C PHE A 284 8.50 22.56 0.85
N ILE A 285 8.85 21.61 1.74
CA ILE A 285 10.22 21.48 2.28
C ILE A 285 11.21 21.24 1.15
N THR A 286 10.87 20.37 0.20
CA THR A 286 11.73 20.07 -0.95
C THR A 286 11.96 21.32 -1.78
N LEU A 287 10.91 22.10 -2.05
CA LEU A 287 11.02 23.37 -2.76
C LEU A 287 11.97 24.35 -2.04
N ILE A 288 11.77 24.60 -0.75
CA ILE A 288 12.61 25.53 0.03
C ILE A 288 14.08 25.09 0.02
N LYS A 289 14.33 23.79 0.15
CA LYS A 289 15.69 23.25 0.22
C LYS A 289 16.49 23.46 -1.08
N TYR A 290 15.80 23.50 -2.22
CA TYR A 290 16.44 23.60 -3.54
C TYR A 290 16.33 24.99 -4.16
N ILE A 291 15.56 25.91 -3.58
CA ILE A 291 15.70 27.34 -3.89
C ILE A 291 17.11 27.74 -3.44
N PRO A 292 17.98 28.20 -4.37
CA PRO A 292 19.30 28.67 -3.99
C PRO A 292 19.12 29.74 -2.92
N GLN A 293 19.81 29.61 -1.78
CA GLN A 293 20.06 30.77 -0.94
C GLN A 293 20.95 31.70 -1.77
N SER A 294 20.35 32.55 -2.61
CA SER A 294 21.04 33.72 -3.13
C SER A 294 21.37 34.56 -1.89
N ARG A 295 22.57 34.33 -1.37
CA ARG A 295 23.24 35.28 -0.49
C ARG A 295 23.42 36.54 -1.31
N VAL A 296 22.43 37.42 -1.26
CA VAL A 296 22.66 38.84 -1.39
C VAL A 296 23.46 39.20 -0.14
N PHE A 297 24.77 39.28 -0.32
CA PHE A 297 25.67 39.96 0.60
C PHE A 297 25.37 41.46 0.58
#